data_AF-A0AAW3FE49-F1
#
_entry.id   AF-A0AAW3FE49-F1
#
_cell.length_a   1.000
_cell.length_b   1.000
_cell.length_c   1.000
_cell.angle_alpha   90.00
_cell.angle_beta   90.00
_cell.angle_gamma   90.00
#
_symmetry.space_group_name_H-M   'P 1'
#
loop_
_entity.id
_entity.type
_entity.pdbx_description
1 polymer ?
#
loop_
_entity_poly.entity_id
_entity_poly.type
_entity_poly.pdbx_seq_one_letter_code
_entity_poly.pdbx_strand_id
1 'polypeptide(L)'
;MAGTMTNIENNTIRMYWNALRSMSKNIRLGLAVKLTNSVLEEERKEMSDEAYTEEMLNKFFGKWEGNETAEELMGIIKQSF
;
A
#
# COMPACT_ATOMS: atom_id res chain seq x y z
N MET A 1 -16.84 1.12 -9.68
CA MET A 1 -17.56 0.10 -10.47
C MET A 1 -16.74 -1.17 -10.42
N ALA A 2 -17.09 -2.12 -9.55
CA ALA A 2 -16.39 -3.41 -9.47
C ALA A 2 -16.87 -4.26 -10.65
N GLY A 3 -16.08 -4.27 -11.72
CA GLY A 3 -16.42 -4.87 -13.00
C GLY A 3 -16.58 -6.39 -12.91
N THR A 4 -17.60 -6.88 -13.59
CA THR A 4 -17.83 -8.30 -13.85
C THR A 4 -16.62 -8.89 -14.59
N MET A 5 -15.83 -9.72 -13.91
CA MET A 5 -14.77 -10.51 -14.53
C MET A 5 -15.36 -11.47 -15.56
N THR A 6 -14.73 -11.54 -16.73
CA THR A 6 -15.10 -12.44 -17.82
C THR A 6 -14.77 -13.90 -17.46
N ASN A 7 -15.48 -14.86 -18.07
CA ASN A 7 -15.21 -16.30 -17.87
C ASN A 7 -13.77 -16.71 -18.23
N ILE A 8 -13.12 -15.98 -19.15
CA ILE A 8 -11.74 -16.22 -19.58
C ILE A 8 -10.76 -15.82 -18.47
N GLU A 9 -10.97 -14.67 -17.84
CA GLU A 9 -10.17 -14.20 -16.70
C GLU A 9 -10.28 -15.17 -15.52
N ASN A 10 -11.49 -15.63 -15.20
CA ASN A 10 -11.70 -16.61 -14.13
C ASN A 10 -10.97 -17.94 -14.38
N ASN A 11 -11.03 -18.45 -15.61
CA ASN A 11 -10.30 -19.68 -15.98
C ASN A 11 -8.78 -19.49 -15.87
N THR A 12 -8.29 -18.33 -16.29
CA THR A 12 -6.87 -17.98 -16.24
C THR A 12 -6.37 -17.86 -14.80
N ILE A 13 -7.11 -17.16 -13.93
CA ILE A 13 -6.82 -17.05 -12.49
C ILE A 13 -6.77 -18.45 -11.85
N ARG A 14 -7.72 -19.32 -12.18
CA ARG A 14 -7.76 -20.70 -11.66
C ARG A 14 -6.54 -21.52 -12.09
N MET A 15 -6.08 -21.36 -13.32
CA MET A 15 -4.86 -22.03 -13.81
C MET A 15 -3.62 -21.56 -13.02
N TYR A 16 -3.44 -20.25 -12.87
CA TYR A 16 -2.32 -19.70 -12.11
C TYR A 16 -2.37 -20.08 -10.63
N TRP A 17 -3.56 -20.13 -10.04
CA TRP A 17 -3.73 -20.60 -8.66
C TRP A 17 -3.28 -22.05 -8.47
N ASN A 18 -3.63 -22.93 -9.42
CA ASN A 18 -3.22 -24.32 -9.38
C ASN A 18 -1.70 -24.46 -9.51
N ALA A 19 -1.07 -23.67 -10.37
CA ALA A 19 0.39 -23.62 -10.51
C ALA A 19 1.07 -23.09 -9.23
N LEU A 20 0.51 -22.06 -8.60
CA LEU A 20 1.04 -21.51 -7.35
C LEU A 20 0.98 -22.56 -6.22
N ARG A 21 -0.12 -23.31 -6.13
CA ARG A 21 -0.33 -24.34 -5.09
C ARG A 21 0.63 -25.52 -5.18
N SER A 22 1.15 -25.85 -6.37
CA SER A 22 2.10 -26.95 -6.53
C SER A 22 3.53 -26.58 -6.10
N MET A 23 3.80 -25.29 -5.83
CA MET A 23 5.13 -24.80 -5.45
C MET A 23 5.43 -24.95 -3.96
N SER A 24 6.72 -24.96 -3.61
CA SER A 24 7.17 -24.96 -2.22
C SER A 24 6.74 -23.69 -1.47
N LYS A 25 6.63 -23.78 -0.14
CA LYS A 25 6.21 -22.64 0.71
C LYS A 25 7.08 -21.40 0.49
N ASN A 26 8.40 -21.57 0.39
CA ASN A 26 9.33 -20.44 0.23
C ASN A 26 9.16 -19.74 -1.12
N ILE A 27 8.91 -20.50 -2.20
CA ILE A 27 8.64 -19.93 -3.52
C ILE A 27 7.32 -19.15 -3.50
N ARG A 28 6.26 -19.71 -2.90
CA ARG A 28 4.97 -19.01 -2.77
C ARG A 28 5.08 -17.69 -2.01
N LEU A 29 5.83 -17.66 -0.91
CA LEU A 29 6.08 -16.44 -0.15
C LEU A 29 6.85 -15.40 -0.97
N GLY A 30 7.90 -15.82 -1.68
CA GLY A 30 8.65 -14.92 -2.57
C GLY A 30 7.80 -14.33 -3.69
N LEU A 31 6.91 -15.14 -4.29
CA LEU A 31 5.98 -14.67 -5.32
C LEU A 31 4.92 -13.72 -4.75
N ALA A 32 4.40 -13.97 -3.55
CA ALA A 32 3.45 -13.08 -2.89
C ALA A 32 4.05 -11.68 -2.69
N VAL A 33 5.29 -11.60 -2.19
CA VAL A 33 6.00 -10.31 -2.02
C VAL A 33 6.16 -9.59 -3.35
N LYS A 34 6.61 -10.29 -4.41
CA LYS A 34 6.77 -9.68 -5.74
C LYS A 34 5.45 -9.18 -6.33
N LEU A 35 4.37 -9.95 -6.19
CA LEU A 35 3.04 -9.54 -6.67
C LEU A 35 2.52 -8.33 -5.90
N THR A 36 2.64 -8.32 -4.58
CA THR A 36 2.27 -7.16 -3.76
C THR A 36 3.07 -5.93 -4.16
N ASN A 37 4.39 -6.05 -4.35
CA ASN A 37 5.22 -4.94 -4.79
C ASN A 37 4.85 -4.45 -6.19
N SER A 38 4.58 -5.35 -7.14
CA SER A 38 4.16 -4.98 -8.52
C SER A 38 2.87 -4.16 -8.52
N VAL A 39 1.89 -4.52 -7.69
CA VAL A 39 0.64 -3.75 -7.55
C VAL A 39 0.92 -2.38 -6.94
N LEU A 40 1.78 -2.31 -5.94
CA LEU A 40 2.15 -1.04 -5.30
C LEU A 40 3.02 -0.14 -6.19
N GLU A 41 3.84 -0.73 -7.06
CA GLU A 41 4.65 0.00 -8.06
C GLU A 41 3.76 0.59 -9.15
N GLU A 42 2.72 -0.13 -9.58
CA GLU A 42 1.69 0.41 -10.50
C GLU A 42 0.87 1.55 -9.84
N GLU A 43 0.70 1.53 -8.52
CA GLU A 43 0.01 2.59 -7.75
C GLU A 43 0.90 3.78 -7.37
N ARG A 44 2.23 3.62 -7.38
CA ARG A 44 3.13 4.77 -7.27
C ARG A 44 2.98 5.57 -8.56
N LYS A 45 2.33 6.72 -8.46
CA LYS A 45 2.61 7.82 -9.40
C LYS A 45 4.13 7.95 -9.45
N GLU A 46 4.73 7.78 -10.62
CA GLU A 46 6.10 8.20 -10.86
C GLU A 46 6.16 9.71 -10.60
N MET A 47 6.42 10.07 -9.37
CA MET A 47 6.62 11.43 -8.93
C MET A 47 7.96 11.47 -8.25
N SER A 48 8.75 12.49 -8.55
CA SER A 48 10.04 12.65 -7.90
C SER A 48 9.85 12.84 -6.40
N ASP A 49 10.89 12.57 -5.62
CA ASP A 49 10.85 12.77 -4.18
C ASP A 49 10.47 14.21 -3.80
N GLU A 50 10.82 15.20 -4.63
CA GLU A 50 10.37 16.59 -4.47
C GLU A 50 8.86 16.73 -4.64
N ALA A 51 8.29 16.12 -5.68
CA ALA A 51 6.85 16.18 -5.94
C ALA A 51 6.05 15.46 -4.85
N TYR A 52 6.58 14.34 -4.33
CA TYR A 52 5.98 13.63 -3.20
C TYR A 52 6.01 14.46 -1.92
N THR A 53 7.14 15.14 -1.67
CA THR A 53 7.30 16.04 -0.53
C THR A 53 6.33 17.21 -0.60
N GLU A 54 6.18 17.84 -1.77
CA GLU A 54 5.18 18.90 -1.97
C GLU A 54 3.74 18.40 -1.80
N GLU A 55 3.41 17.19 -2.28
CA GLU A 55 2.07 16.62 -2.08
C GLU A 55 1.76 16.41 -0.60
N MET A 56 2.71 15.83 0.14
CA MET A 56 2.55 15.58 1.58
C MET A 56 2.47 16.90 2.37
N LEU A 57 3.29 17.90 2.03
CA LEU A 57 3.19 19.23 2.62
C LEU A 57 1.83 19.86 2.34
N ASN A 58 1.38 19.90 1.10
CA ASN A 58 0.07 20.47 0.75
C ASN A 58 -1.10 19.74 1.43
N LYS A 59 -0.97 18.43 1.64
CA LYS A 59 -2.02 17.61 2.25
C LYS A 59 -2.16 17.84 3.75
N PHE A 60 -1.05 18.07 4.46
CA PHE A 60 -1.04 18.08 5.93
C PHE A 60 -0.68 19.43 6.56
N PHE A 61 0.01 20.32 5.83
CA PHE A 61 0.43 21.62 6.35
C PHE A 61 -0.79 22.50 6.67
N GLY A 62 -0.85 22.98 7.91
CA GLY A 62 -1.94 23.84 8.39
C GLY A 62 -3.30 23.15 8.58
N LYS A 63 -3.38 21.83 8.46
CA LYS A 63 -4.62 21.05 8.69
C LYS A 63 -4.83 20.64 10.16
N TRP A 64 -3.84 20.89 11.02
CA TRP A 64 -3.97 20.66 12.44
C TRP A 64 -4.89 21.73 13.05
N GLU A 65 -6.05 21.31 13.56
CA GLU A 65 -7.02 22.17 14.25
C GLU A 65 -6.89 22.12 15.79
N GLY A 66 -5.90 21.37 16.29
CA GLY A 66 -5.64 21.27 17.71
C GLY A 66 -4.89 22.49 18.25
N ASN A 67 -5.16 22.82 19.50
CA ASN A 67 -4.54 23.95 20.20
C ASN A 67 -3.21 23.53 20.85
N GLU A 68 -2.94 22.23 20.85
CA GLU A 68 -1.82 21.60 21.51
C GLU A 68 -0.52 21.98 20.80
N THR A 69 0.43 22.43 21.61
CA THR A 69 1.81 22.61 21.19
C THR A 69 2.46 21.27 20.85
N ALA A 70 3.56 21.30 20.09
CA ALA A 70 4.32 20.11 19.77
C ALA A 70 4.81 19.38 21.04
N GLU A 71 5.15 20.15 22.08
CA GLU A 71 5.54 19.63 23.40
C GLU A 71 4.41 18.90 24.11
N GLU A 72 3.19 19.44 24.09
CA GLU A 72 2.00 18.81 24.70
C GLU A 72 1.63 17.51 23.97
N LEU A 73 1.69 17.51 22.64
CA LEU A 73 1.49 16.30 21.83
C LEU A 73 2.52 15.22 22.17
N MET A 74 3.78 15.59 22.34
CA MET A 74 4.81 14.64 22.76
C MET A 74 4.61 14.13 24.20
N GLY A 75 4.07 14.96 25.09
CA GLY A 75 3.69 14.54 26.43
C GLY A 75 2.62 13.46 26.40
N ILE A 76 1.56 13.66 25.60
CA ILE A 76 0.45 12.70 25.44
C ILE A 76 0.94 11.37 24.88
N ILE A 77 1.76 11.40 23.83
CA ILE A 77 2.30 10.17 23.21
C ILE A 77 3.13 9.37 24.21
N LYS A 78 3.99 10.03 25.00
CA LYS A 78 4.83 9.37 26.00
C LYS A 78 4.05 8.77 27.16
N GLN A 79 2.89 9.33 27.51
CA GLN A 79 2.02 8.78 28.56
C GLN A 79 1.16 7.62 28.08
N SER A 80 1.06 7.41 26.77
CA SER A 80 0.25 6.36 26.15
C SER A 80 1.01 5.02 25.96
N PHE A 81 2.27 4.95 26.41
CA PHE A 81 3.14 3.77 26.45
C PHE A 81 3.55 3.48 27.90
#